data_AF-A0A3N5U720-F1
#
_entry.id   AF-A0A3N5U720-F1
#
_cell.length_a   1.000
_cell.length_b   1.000
_cell.length_c   1.000
_cell.angle_alpha   90.00
_cell.angle_beta   90.00
_cell.angle_gamma   90.00
#
_symmetry.space_group_name_H-M   'P 1'
#
loop_
_entity.id
_entity.type
_entity.pdbx_description
1 polymer ?
#
loop_
_entity_poly.entity_id
_entity_poly.type
_entity_poly.pdbx_seq_one_letter_code
_entity_poly.pdbx_strand_id
1 'polypeptide(L)'
;MFKEERNESMFDWSMIGNVTEGRPNLGSTMDVAVYRLMQFTLRDVIIQEFDTATAERIYYKAGELAGRELFKNLIKQKTDFGAFVKELQDLLAALKIGILR
;
A
#
# COMPACT_ATOMS: atom_id res chain seq x y z
N MET A 1 15.85 -17.89 -0.04
CA MET A 1 15.22 -17.58 -1.33
C MET A 1 13.80 -18.12 -1.27
N PHE A 2 12.78 -17.26 -1.34
CA PHE A 2 11.38 -17.68 -1.29
C PHE A 2 11.08 -18.60 -2.48
N LYS A 3 10.57 -19.79 -2.23
CA LYS A 3 10.14 -20.76 -3.26
C LYS A 3 8.64 -21.00 -3.09
N GLU A 4 7.86 -19.96 -3.35
CA GLU A 4 6.40 -19.99 -3.24
C GLU A 4 5.81 -19.60 -4.60
N GLU A 5 5.57 -20.59 -5.46
CA GLU A 5 4.76 -20.38 -6.65
C GLU A 5 3.30 -20.15 -6.23
N ARG A 6 2.70 -19.05 -6.71
CA ARG A 6 1.30 -18.73 -6.42
C ARG A 6 0.69 -17.87 -7.52
N ASN A 7 -0.61 -18.06 -7.72
CA ASN A 7 -1.42 -17.29 -8.66
C ASN A 7 -2.34 -16.29 -7.95
N GLU A 8 -2.39 -16.32 -6.62
CA GLU A 8 -3.25 -15.47 -5.79
C GLU A 8 -2.44 -14.72 -4.73
N SER A 9 -3.00 -13.61 -4.25
CA SER A 9 -2.41 -12.87 -3.12
C SER A 9 -2.58 -13.65 -1.83
N MET A 10 -1.51 -13.76 -1.05
CA MET A 10 -1.54 -14.26 0.32
C MET A 10 -1.32 -13.15 1.34
N PHE A 11 -1.42 -11.88 0.93
CA PHE A 11 -1.24 -10.76 1.84
C PHE A 11 -2.24 -10.84 3.00
N ASP A 12 -1.71 -10.75 4.21
CA ASP A 12 -2.48 -10.63 5.44
C ASP A 12 -1.94 -9.45 6.25
N TRP A 13 -2.81 -8.74 6.95
CA TRP A 13 -2.41 -7.55 7.71
C TRP A 13 -1.42 -7.86 8.84
N SER A 14 -1.41 -9.08 9.37
CA SER A 14 -0.40 -9.52 10.33
C SER A 14 1.02 -9.47 9.77
N MET A 15 1.19 -9.54 8.44
CA MET A 15 2.49 -9.40 7.78
C MET A 15 3.09 -7.99 7.92
N ILE A 16 2.27 -6.96 8.18
CA ILE A 16 2.75 -5.61 8.53
C ILE A 16 3.42 -5.61 9.91
N GLY A 17 2.98 -6.51 10.80
CA GLY A 17 3.46 -6.60 12.18
C GLY A 17 2.92 -5.49 13.08
N ASN A 18 3.27 -5.58 14.37
CA ASN A 18 2.93 -4.54 15.34
C ASN A 18 3.96 -3.40 15.28
N VAL A 19 3.59 -2.29 14.65
CA VAL A 19 4.47 -1.12 14.49
C VAL A 19 4.89 -0.53 15.84
N THR A 20 4.01 -0.52 16.84
CA THR A 20 4.31 0.02 18.17
C THR A 20 5.38 -0.81 18.88
N GLU A 21 5.30 -2.14 18.77
CA GLU A 21 6.32 -3.05 19.33
C GLU A 21 7.62 -3.04 18.52
N GLY A 22 7.52 -2.97 17.19
CA GLY A 22 8.69 -3.00 16.30
C GLY A 22 9.45 -1.67 16.23
N ARG A 23 8.80 -0.55 16.55
CA ARG A 23 9.38 0.81 16.49
C ARG A 23 9.07 1.63 17.75
N PRO A 24 9.41 1.15 18.96
CA PRO A 24 8.98 1.77 20.21
C PRO A 24 9.46 3.23 20.37
N ASN A 25 10.63 3.56 19.81
CA ASN A 25 11.22 4.90 19.90
C ASN A 25 10.99 5.78 18.65
N LEU A 26 10.53 5.19 17.55
CA LEU A 26 10.38 5.88 16.25
C LEU A 26 8.92 6.07 15.83
N GLY A 27 8.01 5.25 16.37
CA GLY A 27 6.59 5.30 16.09
C GLY A 27 6.21 4.87 14.66
N SER A 28 5.04 5.32 14.22
CA SER A 28 4.44 4.93 12.93
C SER A 28 4.81 5.84 11.76
N THR A 29 5.59 6.89 11.99
CA THR A 29 5.94 7.87 10.95
C THR A 29 7.32 7.59 10.35
N MET A 30 7.51 8.03 9.12
CA MET A 30 8.75 8.00 8.36
C MET A 30 8.74 9.18 7.38
N ASP A 31 9.92 9.70 7.04
CA ASP A 31 10.04 10.75 6.02
C ASP A 31 9.53 10.25 4.66
N VAL A 32 8.79 11.11 3.94
CA VAL A 32 8.22 10.82 2.62
C VAL A 32 9.28 10.38 1.62
N ALA A 33 10.49 10.96 1.70
CA ALA A 33 11.59 10.64 0.81
C ALA A 33 12.08 9.20 0.98
N VAL A 34 12.03 8.64 2.19
CA VAL A 34 12.54 7.28 2.48
C VAL A 34 11.62 6.22 1.86
N TYR A 35 10.29 6.35 1.99
CA TYR A 35 9.39 5.37 1.36
C TYR A 35 9.42 5.50 -0.17
N ARG A 36 9.51 6.74 -0.69
CA ARG A 36 9.62 6.97 -2.14
C ARG A 36 10.92 6.44 -2.70
N LEU A 37 12.01 6.53 -1.95
CA LEU A 37 13.30 5.97 -2.35
C LEU A 37 13.13 4.46 -2.61
N MET A 38 12.62 3.70 -1.65
CA MET A 38 12.38 2.26 -1.82
C MET A 38 11.43 1.97 -3.00
N GLN A 39 10.33 2.72 -3.14
CA GLN A 39 9.40 2.55 -4.25
C GLN A 39 10.04 2.87 -5.61
N PHE A 40 10.88 3.90 -5.73
CA PHE A 40 11.49 4.23 -7.01
C PHE A 40 12.63 3.30 -7.35
N THR A 41 13.45 2.87 -6.39
CA THR A 41 14.53 1.90 -6.64
C THR A 41 13.98 0.51 -6.95
N LEU A 42 12.88 0.09 -6.33
CA LEU A 42 12.23 -1.17 -6.69
C LEU A 42 11.71 -1.15 -8.14
N ARG A 43 11.11 -0.03 -8.57
CA ARG A 43 10.67 0.15 -9.95
C ARG A 43 11.85 0.07 -10.91
N ASP A 44 12.92 0.78 -10.57
CA ASP A 44 14.15 0.85 -11.37
C ASP A 44 14.75 -0.55 -11.58
N VAL A 45 14.90 -1.33 -10.50
CA VAL A 45 15.40 -2.71 -10.57
C VAL A 45 14.47 -3.60 -11.41
N ILE A 46 13.15 -3.50 -11.29
CA ILE A 46 12.23 -4.30 -12.12
C ILE A 46 12.37 -3.93 -13.60
N ILE A 47 12.52 -2.65 -13.93
CA ILE A 47 12.73 -2.21 -15.31
C ILE A 47 14.05 -2.75 -15.85
N GLN A 48 15.11 -2.70 -15.05
CA GLN A 48 16.45 -3.17 -15.43
C GLN A 48 16.49 -4.69 -15.65
N GLU A 49 15.89 -5.48 -14.75
CA GLU A 49 15.93 -6.94 -14.78
C GLU A 49 14.89 -7.54 -15.74
N PHE A 50 13.83 -6.79 -16.05
CA PHE A 50 12.76 -7.19 -16.96
C PHE A 50 12.56 -6.11 -18.03
N ASP A 51 11.49 -5.32 -17.90
CA ASP A 51 11.14 -4.24 -18.82
C ASP A 51 10.13 -3.26 -18.16
N THR A 52 9.89 -2.15 -18.84
CA THR A 52 8.93 -1.13 -18.41
C THR A 52 7.50 -1.66 -18.28
N ALA A 53 7.05 -2.51 -19.22
CA ALA A 53 5.69 -3.03 -19.23
C ALA A 53 5.41 -3.95 -18.02
N THR A 54 6.40 -4.73 -17.62
CA THR A 54 6.37 -5.60 -16.45
C THR A 54 6.36 -4.78 -15.17
N ALA A 55 7.20 -3.75 -15.07
CA ALA A 55 7.18 -2.83 -13.95
C ALA A 55 5.80 -2.16 -13.80
N GLU A 56 5.24 -1.62 -14.89
CA GLU A 56 3.91 -1.01 -14.88
C GLU A 56 2.83 -1.98 -14.38
N ARG A 57 2.79 -3.19 -14.95
CA ARG A 57 1.83 -4.23 -14.56
C ARG A 57 1.97 -4.63 -13.09
N ILE A 58 3.19 -4.76 -12.57
CA ILE A 58 3.45 -5.12 -11.17
C ILE A 58 3.00 -3.98 -10.25
N TYR A 59 3.37 -2.74 -10.54
CA TYR A 59 2.98 -1.58 -9.73
C TYR A 59 1.46 -1.37 -9.72
N TYR A 60 0.80 -1.52 -10.86
CA TYR A 60 -0.66 -1.46 -10.96
C TYR A 60 -1.31 -2.52 -10.06
N LYS A 61 -0.91 -3.79 -10.21
CA LYS A 61 -1.48 -4.89 -9.40
C LYS A 61 -1.20 -4.72 -7.90
N ALA A 62 -0.01 -4.26 -7.53
CA ALA A 62 0.34 -4.00 -6.14
C ALA A 62 -0.50 -2.86 -5.55
N GLY A 63 -0.67 -1.76 -6.30
CA GLY A 63 -1.52 -0.64 -5.90
C GLY A 63 -3.00 -1.02 -5.78
N GLU A 64 -3.52 -1.81 -6.73
CA GLU A 64 -4.87 -2.35 -6.68
C GLU A 64 -5.08 -3.23 -5.43
N LEU A 65 -4.15 -4.15 -5.15
CA LEU A 65 -4.20 -4.99 -3.96
C LEU A 65 -4.19 -4.15 -2.68
N ALA A 66 -3.28 -3.19 -2.56
CA ALA A 66 -3.21 -2.30 -1.41
C ALA A 66 -4.51 -1.51 -1.23
N GLY A 67 -5.10 -0.99 -2.31
CA GLY A 67 -6.38 -0.29 -2.28
C GLY A 67 -7.55 -1.18 -1.86
N ARG A 68 -7.61 -2.42 -2.36
CA ARG A 68 -8.63 -3.42 -1.96
C ARG A 68 -8.52 -3.74 -0.47
N GLU A 69 -7.32 -3.94 0.04
CA GLU A 69 -7.09 -4.26 1.45
C GLU A 69 -7.37 -3.06 2.38
N LEU A 70 -7.00 -1.85 1.95
CA LEU A 70 -7.38 -0.60 2.64
C LEU A 70 -8.91 -0.47 2.72
N PHE A 71 -9.62 -0.65 1.61
CA PHE A 71 -11.09 -0.60 1.59
C PHE A 71 -11.72 -1.67 2.50
N LYS A 72 -11.23 -2.91 2.44
CA LYS A 72 -11.80 -4.01 3.24
C LYS A 72 -11.67 -3.75 4.74
N ASN A 73 -10.50 -3.29 5.18
CA ASN A 73 -10.11 -3.25 6.60
C ASN A 73 -10.36 -1.89 7.27
N LEU A 74 -10.28 -0.78 6.52
CA LEU A 74 -10.32 0.57 7.11
C LEU A 74 -11.60 1.36 6.79
N ILE A 75 -12.27 1.08 5.66
CA ILE A 75 -13.54 1.74 5.31
C ILE A 75 -14.70 0.98 5.94
N LYS A 76 -15.62 1.69 6.60
CA LYS A 76 -16.82 1.11 7.23
C LYS A 76 -18.09 1.39 6.44
N GLN A 77 -18.18 2.57 5.82
CA GLN A 77 -19.31 3.00 5.01
C GLN A 77 -19.19 2.41 3.60
N LYS A 78 -19.77 1.23 3.39
CA LYS A 78 -19.66 0.48 2.12
C LYS A 78 -20.93 0.50 1.25
N THR A 79 -22.05 0.97 1.80
CA THR A 79 -23.37 0.88 1.16
C THR A 79 -23.93 2.22 0.71
N ASP A 80 -23.43 3.33 1.23
CA ASP A 80 -23.82 4.68 0.82
C ASP A 80 -22.62 5.39 0.17
N PHE A 81 -22.80 5.85 -1.07
CA PHE A 81 -21.70 6.42 -1.84
C PHE A 81 -21.21 7.76 -1.25
N GLY A 82 -22.10 8.62 -0.76
CA GLY A 82 -21.72 9.92 -0.19
C GLY A 82 -20.93 9.75 1.11
N ALA A 83 -21.42 8.90 2.00
CA ALA A 83 -20.75 8.55 3.25
C ALA A 83 -19.42 7.83 3.00
N PHE A 84 -19.37 6.94 2.00
CA PHE A 84 -18.13 6.29 1.55
C PHE A 84 -17.09 7.31 1.10
N VAL A 85 -17.44 8.21 0.18
CA VAL A 85 -16.50 9.20 -0.36
C VAL A 85 -15.96 10.08 0.75
N LYS A 86 -16.83 10.52 1.66
CA LYS A 86 -16.42 11.33 2.82
C LYS A 86 -15.45 10.57 3.73
N GLU A 87 -15.75 9.32 4.10
CA GLU A 87 -14.85 8.51 4.92
C GLU A 87 -13.52 8.25 4.22
N LEU A 88 -13.53 8.01 2.90
CA LEU A 88 -12.32 7.82 2.11
C LEU A 88 -11.46 9.10 2.08
N GLN A 89 -12.08 10.27 1.90
CA GLN A 89 -11.37 11.56 1.94
C GLN A 89 -10.66 11.76 3.28
N ASP A 90 -11.39 11.55 4.38
CA ASP A 90 -10.86 11.69 5.74
C ASP A 90 -9.73 10.69 6.00
N LEU A 91 -9.90 9.43 5.58
CA LEU A 91 -8.91 8.37 5.75
C LEU A 91 -7.62 8.65 4.97
N LEU A 92 -7.73 9.04 3.70
CA LEU A 92 -6.57 9.35 2.87
C LEU A 92 -5.75 10.52 3.43
N ALA A 93 -6.43 11.54 3.97
CA ALA A 93 -5.78 12.67 4.64
C ALA A 93 -5.11 12.24 5.96
N ALA A 94 -5.82 11.49 6.80
CA ALA A 94 -5.32 11.02 8.09
C ALA A 94 -4.07 10.12 7.96
N LEU A 95 -4.07 9.23 6.95
CA LEU A 95 -2.93 8.37 6.64
C LEU A 95 -1.83 9.08 5.82
N LYS A 96 -2.02 10.36 5.47
CA LYS A 96 -1.09 11.16 4.65
C LYS A 96 -0.81 10.52 3.28
N ILE A 97 -1.80 9.82 2.72
CA ILE A 97 -1.72 9.19 1.40
C ILE A 97 -1.98 10.22 0.30
N GLY A 98 -2.97 11.10 0.52
CA GLY A 98 -3.34 12.14 -0.45
C GLY A 98 -4.56 12.95 -0.04
N ILE A 99 -4.87 13.98 -0.81
CA ILE A 99 -6.08 14.80 -0.65
C ILE A 99 -7.00 14.51 -1.82
N LEU A 100 -8.13 13.86 -1.54
CA LEU A 100 -9.19 13.59 -2.52
C LEU A 100 -10.17 14.79 -2.50
N ARG A 101 -10.29 15.49 -3.63
CA ARG A 101 -11.14 16.67 -3.79
C ARG A 101 -12.37 16.36 -4.63
#